data_AF-A0A6G9I9L9-F1
#
_entry.id   AF-A0A6G9I9L9-F1
#
_cell.length_a   1.000
_cell.length_b   1.000
_cell.length_c   1.000
_cell.angle_alpha   90.00
_cell.angle_beta   90.00
_cell.angle_gamma   90.00
#
_symmetry.space_group_name_H-M   'P 1'
#
loop_
_entity.id
_entity.type
_entity.pdbx_description
1 polymer ?
#
loop_
_entity_poly.entity_id
_entity_poly.type
_entity_poly.pdbx_seq_one_letter_code
_entity_poly.pdbx_strand_id
1 'polypeptide(L)'
;MEIFTLNFPAKAALPTKTITGVVGSGDMEVLYFPENSGNLAVSIETSVDGLQKVWTNVFARLSEQRELPAGKLVIHDFGATPGVIKLRVEQCFYNAAEQTKTAETIDEQQSFIELNARSRAKALLDQGSYRELLDPYDNVTSQWLEKQNIVISADDGMVIAKGTIQGKNVVIAAVEGVFQGGSMGEVSGAKMAAALELAAEDNRNGKPTSVVLLLETGGVRLQEANLGLAAIADIHAAIVDMKRYAPVIGITTGTVGCFGGMSIAAALCTSLIVTKEARLGLNGPQVIEQEAGIEEYDSRNRPFIWSFTGGEARYRNGLVDALVDDSIQQVRDALTKQLNSGHNDSARLQQIDYYLNKLNAVDTTKQITPEGVTAVFGLEDR
;
A
#
# COMPACT_ATOMS: atom_id res chain seq x y z
N MET A 1 24.88 -5.54 -3.25
CA MET A 1 23.74 -6.35 -3.71
C MET A 1 24.31 -7.59 -4.36
N GLU A 2 23.84 -8.75 -3.94
CA GLU A 2 24.33 -10.05 -4.40
C GLU A 2 23.16 -10.86 -4.99
N ILE A 3 23.39 -11.55 -6.11
CA ILE A 3 22.42 -12.46 -6.72
C ILE A 3 23.09 -13.82 -6.87
N PHE A 4 22.49 -14.86 -6.30
CA PHE A 4 23.00 -16.21 -6.42
C PHE A 4 21.88 -17.25 -6.35
N THR A 5 22.21 -18.47 -6.76
CA THR A 5 21.28 -19.60 -6.73
C THR A 5 21.87 -20.76 -5.94
N LEU A 6 21.05 -21.33 -5.08
CA LEU A 6 21.36 -22.55 -4.33
C LEU A 6 20.43 -23.68 -4.79
N ASN A 7 20.90 -24.92 -4.71
CA ASN A 7 20.11 -26.09 -5.09
C ASN A 7 20.16 -27.12 -3.96
N PHE A 8 18.99 -27.61 -3.57
CA PHE A 8 18.86 -28.62 -2.51
C PHE A 8 18.06 -29.81 -3.01
N PRO A 9 18.40 -31.06 -2.62
CA PRO A 9 17.54 -32.20 -2.88
C PRO A 9 16.16 -32.01 -2.26
N ALA A 10 15.10 -32.35 -3.00
CA ALA A 10 13.72 -32.24 -2.55
C ALA A 10 13.00 -33.58 -2.67
N LYS A 11 12.04 -33.81 -1.78
CA LYS A 11 11.27 -35.06 -1.71
C LYS A 11 9.77 -34.87 -1.50
N ALA A 12 9.36 -33.68 -1.04
CA ALA A 12 7.96 -33.32 -0.90
C ALA A 12 7.45 -32.62 -2.18
N ALA A 13 6.14 -32.66 -2.41
CA ALA A 13 5.48 -31.85 -3.43
C ALA A 13 4.47 -30.93 -2.74
N LEU A 14 4.51 -29.64 -3.03
CA LEU A 14 3.48 -28.69 -2.60
C LEU A 14 2.72 -28.21 -3.83
N PRO A 15 1.38 -28.22 -3.79
CA PRO A 15 0.59 -28.06 -5.00
C PRO A 15 0.41 -26.60 -5.43
N THR A 16 0.69 -25.63 -4.56
CA THR A 16 0.20 -24.25 -4.75
C THR A 16 1.33 -23.25 -4.83
N LYS A 17 1.27 -22.36 -5.82
CA LYS A 17 2.13 -21.17 -5.86
C LYS A 17 1.74 -20.24 -4.70
N THR A 18 2.72 -19.77 -3.95
CA THR A 18 2.50 -18.90 -2.77
C THR A 18 3.52 -17.78 -2.70
N ILE A 19 3.10 -16.61 -2.22
CA ILE A 19 3.98 -15.52 -1.82
C ILE A 19 3.81 -15.25 -0.32
N THR A 20 4.93 -15.03 0.36
CA THR A 20 4.95 -14.68 1.80
C THR A 20 5.95 -13.57 2.04
N GLY A 21 5.61 -12.66 2.95
CA GLY A 21 6.48 -11.53 3.31
C GLY A 21 6.38 -10.37 2.32
N VAL A 22 7.16 -9.34 2.59
CA VAL A 22 7.26 -8.11 1.82
C VAL A 22 8.71 -7.64 1.92
N VAL A 23 9.26 -7.11 0.84
CA VAL A 23 10.61 -6.52 0.84
C VAL A 23 10.63 -5.25 1.68
N GLY A 24 11.41 -5.25 2.76
CA GLY A 24 11.54 -4.10 3.68
C GLY A 24 12.70 -4.29 4.65
N SER A 25 13.07 -3.22 5.36
CA SER A 25 14.21 -3.22 6.31
C SER A 25 14.21 -4.42 7.27
N GLY A 26 15.14 -5.36 7.07
CA GLY A 26 15.31 -6.54 7.92
C GLY A 26 14.32 -7.68 7.64
N ASP A 27 13.59 -7.62 6.53
CA ASP A 27 12.62 -8.62 6.08
C ASP A 27 12.81 -8.93 4.58
N MET A 28 11.96 -9.79 4.04
CA MET A 28 12.05 -10.27 2.66
C MET A 28 10.70 -10.77 2.15
N GLU A 29 10.59 -10.87 0.83
CA GLU A 29 9.52 -11.64 0.19
C GLU A 29 10.04 -12.97 -0.35
N VAL A 30 9.16 -13.98 -0.33
CA VAL A 30 9.46 -15.34 -0.77
C VAL A 30 8.33 -15.82 -1.67
N LEU A 31 8.63 -15.99 -2.96
CA LEU A 31 7.72 -16.57 -3.94
C LEU A 31 8.10 -18.03 -4.15
N TYR A 32 7.13 -18.93 -4.02
CA TYR A 32 7.25 -20.34 -4.33
C TYR A 32 6.50 -20.71 -5.60
N PHE A 33 7.18 -21.45 -6.48
CA PHE A 33 6.67 -22.02 -7.70
C PHE A 33 6.75 -23.55 -7.60
N PRO A 34 5.60 -24.26 -7.63
CA PRO A 34 5.59 -25.71 -7.69
C PRO A 34 6.24 -26.22 -8.97
N GLU A 35 7.18 -27.15 -8.87
CA GLU A 35 7.75 -27.85 -10.02
C GLU A 35 7.87 -29.33 -9.72
N ASN A 36 7.65 -30.17 -10.74
CA ASN A 36 7.89 -31.60 -10.65
C ASN A 36 9.37 -31.91 -10.91
N SER A 37 10.23 -31.42 -10.03
CA SER A 37 11.67 -31.67 -10.05
C SER A 37 12.09 -32.50 -8.83
N GLY A 38 13.29 -33.08 -8.84
CA GLY A 38 13.86 -33.75 -7.67
C GLY A 38 14.53 -32.79 -6.68
N ASN A 39 14.42 -31.47 -6.91
CA ASN A 39 15.23 -30.45 -6.26
C ASN A 39 14.39 -29.20 -5.89
N LEU A 40 14.88 -28.44 -4.93
CA LEU A 40 14.46 -27.07 -4.64
C LEU A 40 15.55 -26.12 -5.15
N ALA A 41 15.22 -25.34 -6.19
CA ALA A 41 16.07 -24.25 -6.65
C ALA A 41 15.72 -22.98 -5.88
N VAL A 42 16.71 -22.33 -5.26
CA VAL A 42 16.51 -21.12 -4.46
C VAL A 42 17.30 -19.99 -5.09
N SER A 43 16.61 -19.07 -5.77
CA SER A 43 17.17 -17.84 -6.33
C SER A 43 17.02 -16.73 -5.29
N ILE A 44 18.13 -16.10 -4.94
CA ILE A 44 18.17 -15.05 -3.92
C ILE A 44 18.81 -13.82 -4.54
N GLU A 45 18.11 -12.70 -4.43
CA GLU A 45 18.64 -11.35 -4.57
C GLU A 45 18.66 -10.71 -3.19
N THR A 46 19.81 -10.25 -2.72
CA THR A 46 19.95 -9.67 -1.38
C THR A 46 20.67 -8.33 -1.39
N SER A 47 20.24 -7.43 -0.52
CA SER A 47 20.90 -6.13 -0.32
C SER A 47 22.24 -6.24 0.41
N VAL A 48 22.56 -7.40 1.01
CA VAL A 48 23.75 -7.61 1.84
C VAL A 48 24.71 -8.60 1.18
N ASP A 49 25.94 -8.16 0.92
CA ASP A 49 26.95 -8.99 0.28
C ASP A 49 27.56 -10.03 1.22
N GLY A 50 27.91 -11.21 0.67
CA GLY A 50 28.62 -12.26 1.40
C GLY A 50 27.72 -13.16 2.23
N LEU A 51 26.39 -13.11 2.00
CA LEU A 51 25.43 -13.93 2.73
C LEU A 51 25.23 -15.34 2.16
N GLN A 52 25.85 -15.68 1.01
CA GLN A 52 25.69 -17.01 0.41
C GLN A 52 25.95 -18.17 1.39
N LYS A 53 26.98 -18.07 2.24
CA LYS A 53 27.27 -19.09 3.26
C LYS A 53 26.19 -19.16 4.34
N VAL A 54 25.62 -18.02 4.74
CA VAL A 54 24.54 -17.96 5.72
C VAL A 54 23.29 -18.63 5.15
N TRP A 55 22.88 -18.26 3.93
CA TRP A 55 21.78 -18.86 3.21
C TRP A 55 21.94 -20.38 3.04
N THR A 56 23.14 -20.83 2.66
CA THR A 56 23.47 -22.25 2.54
C THR A 56 23.26 -22.99 3.86
N ASN A 57 23.73 -22.42 4.98
CA ASN A 57 23.58 -23.02 6.31
C ASN A 57 22.10 -23.04 6.78
N VAL A 58 21.33 -22.00 6.48
CA VAL A 58 19.90 -21.96 6.84
C VAL A 58 19.13 -23.06 6.13
N PHE A 59 19.32 -23.22 4.81
CA PHE A 59 18.65 -24.27 4.05
C PHE A 59 19.16 -25.68 4.38
N ALA A 60 20.45 -25.85 4.68
CA ALA A 60 20.98 -27.11 5.19
C ALA A 60 20.32 -27.50 6.51
N ARG A 61 20.12 -26.54 7.43
CA ARG A 61 19.41 -26.80 8.68
C ARG A 61 17.92 -27.06 8.47
N LEU A 62 17.28 -26.41 7.50
CA LEU A 62 15.90 -26.68 7.13
C LEU A 62 15.75 -28.11 6.60
N SER A 63 16.66 -28.58 5.75
CA SER A 63 16.59 -29.94 5.18
C SER A 63 16.86 -31.04 6.22
N GLU A 64 17.58 -30.75 7.30
CA GLU A 64 17.72 -31.65 8.45
C GLU A 64 16.44 -31.75 9.29
N GLN A 65 15.63 -30.68 9.32
CA GLN A 65 14.44 -30.58 10.18
C GLN A 65 13.15 -31.01 9.47
N ARG A 66 13.11 -30.96 8.13
CA ARG A 66 11.94 -31.32 7.31
C ARG A 66 12.34 -31.72 5.90
N GLU A 67 11.44 -32.42 5.21
CA GLU A 67 11.58 -32.61 3.77
C GLU A 67 11.31 -31.29 3.04
N LEU A 68 12.26 -30.90 2.18
CA LEU A 68 12.10 -29.74 1.31
C LEU A 68 11.17 -30.09 0.14
N PRO A 69 10.30 -29.15 -0.26
CA PRO A 69 9.42 -29.35 -1.41
C PRO A 69 10.17 -29.12 -2.71
N ALA A 70 9.81 -29.88 -3.75
CA ALA A 70 10.30 -29.66 -5.10
C ALA A 70 9.73 -28.36 -5.65
N GLY A 71 10.54 -27.58 -6.37
CA GLY A 71 10.11 -26.30 -6.90
C GLY A 71 11.20 -25.25 -6.99
N LYS A 72 10.76 -24.02 -7.21
CA LYS A 72 11.62 -22.84 -7.22
C LYS A 72 11.17 -21.86 -6.14
N LEU A 73 12.12 -21.36 -5.36
CA LEU A 73 11.97 -20.16 -4.55
C LEU A 73 12.65 -18.98 -5.25
N VAL A 74 11.94 -17.87 -5.35
CA VAL A 74 12.48 -16.56 -5.71
C VAL A 74 12.36 -15.68 -4.47
N ILE A 75 13.50 -15.17 -3.99
CA ILE A 75 13.60 -14.42 -2.76
C ILE A 75 14.23 -13.06 -3.07
N HIS A 76 13.52 -12.00 -2.69
CA HIS A 76 14.07 -10.65 -2.66
C HIS A 76 14.24 -10.24 -1.20
N ASP A 77 15.50 -10.19 -0.76
CA ASP A 77 15.92 -10.06 0.62
C ASP A 77 16.51 -8.69 0.91
N PHE A 78 15.93 -7.97 1.86
CA PHE A 78 16.44 -6.67 2.29
C PHE A 78 17.04 -6.76 3.70
N GLY A 79 18.04 -7.63 3.83
CA GLY A 79 18.87 -7.76 5.02
C GLY A 79 18.20 -8.54 6.15
N ALA A 80 17.38 -9.54 5.83
CA ALA A 80 16.74 -10.40 6.81
C ALA A 80 17.77 -11.18 7.64
N THR A 81 17.53 -11.25 8.96
CA THR A 81 18.36 -12.08 9.85
C THR A 81 18.09 -13.57 9.61
N PRO A 82 19.01 -14.49 9.96
CA PRO A 82 18.79 -15.93 9.78
C PRO A 82 17.48 -16.46 10.39
N GLY A 83 17.01 -15.87 11.49
CA GLY A 83 15.74 -16.20 12.11
C GLY A 83 14.54 -15.79 11.26
N VAL A 84 14.56 -14.58 10.69
CA VAL A 84 13.54 -14.08 9.76
C VAL A 84 13.55 -14.89 8.46
N ILE A 85 14.74 -15.20 7.95
CA ILE A 85 14.91 -16.05 6.76
C ILE A 85 14.17 -17.37 6.95
N LYS A 86 14.48 -18.08 8.04
CA LYS A 86 13.85 -19.35 8.39
C LYS A 86 12.33 -19.20 8.49
N LEU A 87 11.85 -18.20 9.23
CA LEU A 87 10.43 -17.97 9.47
C LEU A 87 9.64 -17.79 8.16
N ARG A 88 10.09 -16.89 7.26
CA ARG A 88 9.35 -16.60 6.01
C ARG A 88 9.36 -17.78 5.05
N VAL A 89 10.47 -18.50 4.95
CA VAL A 89 10.54 -19.72 4.14
C VAL A 89 9.61 -20.80 4.67
N GLU A 90 9.57 -21.01 6.00
CA GLU A 90 8.65 -21.96 6.62
C GLU A 90 7.18 -21.57 6.42
N GLN A 91 6.85 -20.29 6.59
CA GLN A 91 5.52 -19.74 6.31
C GLN A 91 5.14 -19.91 4.84
N CYS A 92 6.05 -19.67 3.89
CA CYS A 92 5.81 -19.88 2.47
C CYS A 92 5.46 -21.36 2.16
N PHE A 93 6.24 -22.29 2.71
CA PHE A 93 5.95 -23.72 2.56
C PHE A 93 4.64 -24.14 3.25
N TYR A 94 4.34 -23.59 4.41
CA TYR A 94 3.08 -23.85 5.11
C TYR A 94 1.88 -23.39 4.26
N ASN A 95 1.92 -22.15 3.78
CA ASN A 95 0.87 -21.57 2.94
C ASN A 95 0.71 -22.33 1.59
N ALA A 96 1.81 -22.74 0.96
CA ALA A 96 1.79 -23.55 -0.25
C ALA A 96 1.17 -24.95 -0.06
N ALA A 97 1.24 -25.49 1.17
CA ALA A 97 0.58 -26.74 1.54
C ALA A 97 -0.92 -26.57 1.83
N GLU A 98 -1.31 -25.48 2.51
CA GLU A 98 -2.66 -25.33 3.09
C GLU A 98 -3.73 -24.71 2.18
N GLN A 99 -3.36 -24.07 1.06
CA GLN A 99 -4.34 -23.41 0.17
C GLN A 99 -5.40 -24.36 -0.46
N THR A 100 -5.37 -25.66 -0.17
CA THR A 100 -6.39 -26.62 -0.60
C THR A 100 -7.55 -26.86 0.38
N LYS A 101 -7.59 -26.34 1.63
CA LYS A 101 -8.59 -26.85 2.60
C LYS A 101 -9.40 -25.92 3.51
N THR A 102 -9.22 -24.62 3.57
CA THR A 102 -10.12 -23.77 4.38
C THR A 102 -10.26 -22.38 3.80
N ALA A 103 -11.49 -21.91 3.61
CA ALA A 103 -11.76 -20.49 3.49
C ALA A 103 -11.19 -19.81 4.75
N GLU A 104 -10.17 -18.96 4.59
CA GLU A 104 -9.65 -18.14 5.68
C GLU A 104 -10.84 -17.37 6.28
N THR A 105 -11.17 -17.68 7.53
CA THR A 105 -12.16 -16.92 8.28
C THR A 105 -11.47 -15.62 8.67
N ILE A 106 -11.90 -14.51 8.08
CA ILE A 106 -11.38 -13.18 8.42
C ILE A 106 -11.88 -12.85 9.83
N ASP A 107 -10.95 -12.62 10.76
CA ASP A 107 -11.31 -12.04 12.06
C ASP A 107 -11.64 -10.56 11.85
N GLU A 108 -12.93 -10.24 11.88
CA GLU A 108 -13.44 -8.89 11.62
C GLU A 108 -12.93 -7.85 12.63
N GLN A 109 -12.47 -8.28 13.81
CA GLN A 109 -11.89 -7.41 14.84
C GLN A 109 -10.37 -7.26 14.72
N GLN A 110 -9.73 -7.96 13.79
CA GLN A 110 -8.30 -7.82 13.53
C GLN A 110 -7.97 -6.38 13.12
N SER A 111 -6.81 -5.88 13.60
CA SER A 111 -6.25 -4.60 13.15
C SER A 111 -6.11 -4.59 11.63
N PHE A 112 -6.67 -3.56 11.00
CA PHE A 112 -6.52 -3.34 9.57
C PHE A 112 -5.12 -2.77 9.23
N ILE A 113 -4.53 -2.03 10.16
CA ILE A 113 -3.18 -1.47 10.03
C ILE A 113 -2.12 -2.56 9.96
N GLU A 114 -2.25 -3.64 10.73
CA GLU A 114 -1.30 -4.76 10.75
C GLU A 114 -1.30 -5.61 9.47
N LEU A 115 -2.33 -5.48 8.63
CA LEU A 115 -2.40 -6.16 7.35
C LEU A 115 -1.47 -5.50 6.31
N ASN A 116 -0.83 -6.32 5.48
CA ASN A 116 -0.14 -5.86 4.27
C ASN A 116 -1.15 -5.46 3.17
N ALA A 117 -0.69 -4.83 2.10
CA ALA A 117 -1.56 -4.30 1.04
C ALA A 117 -2.47 -5.36 0.42
N ARG A 118 -1.93 -6.56 0.15
CA ARG A 118 -2.66 -7.69 -0.42
C ARG A 118 -3.76 -8.19 0.50
N SER A 119 -3.44 -8.36 1.79
CA SER A 119 -4.39 -8.78 2.81
C SER A 119 -5.48 -7.75 3.03
N ARG A 120 -5.16 -6.45 3.00
CA ARG A 120 -6.17 -5.37 3.07
C ARG A 120 -7.13 -5.43 1.89
N ALA A 121 -6.62 -5.55 0.66
CA ALA A 121 -7.46 -5.67 -0.52
C ALA A 121 -8.39 -6.90 -0.45
N LYS A 122 -7.85 -8.05 -0.04
CA LYS A 122 -8.64 -9.28 0.17
C LYS A 122 -9.68 -9.13 1.29
N ALA A 123 -9.36 -8.42 2.36
CA ALA A 123 -10.26 -8.21 3.50
C ALA A 123 -11.45 -7.29 3.17
N LEU A 124 -11.31 -6.38 2.21
CA LEU A 124 -12.38 -5.46 1.83
C LEU A 124 -13.35 -6.02 0.79
N LEU A 125 -12.90 -6.98 -0.03
CA LEU A 125 -13.69 -7.60 -1.08
C LEU A 125 -14.58 -8.74 -0.55
N ASP A 126 -15.71 -8.97 -1.21
CA ASP A 126 -16.62 -10.08 -0.91
C ASP A 126 -15.87 -11.41 -1.05
N GLN A 127 -16.19 -12.36 -0.16
CA GLN A 127 -15.56 -13.67 -0.13
C GLN A 127 -15.63 -14.37 -1.50
N GLY A 128 -14.48 -14.82 -2.00
CA GLY A 128 -14.37 -15.52 -3.29
C GLY A 128 -14.36 -14.61 -4.52
N SER A 129 -14.49 -13.29 -4.37
CA SER A 129 -14.47 -12.34 -5.50
C SER A 129 -13.07 -11.83 -5.85
N TYR A 130 -12.10 -11.96 -4.94
CA TYR A 130 -10.73 -11.46 -5.10
C TYR A 130 -10.04 -12.04 -6.34
N ARG A 131 -9.55 -11.15 -7.21
CA ARG A 131 -8.71 -11.48 -8.35
C ARG A 131 -7.65 -10.42 -8.57
N GLU A 132 -6.41 -10.75 -8.25
CA GLU A 132 -5.26 -9.87 -8.49
C GLU A 132 -4.94 -9.77 -10.00
N LEU A 133 -4.56 -8.58 -10.43
CA LEU A 133 -4.06 -8.28 -11.78
C LEU A 133 -2.58 -7.93 -11.68
N LEU A 134 -1.77 -8.43 -12.63
CA LEU A 134 -0.31 -8.23 -12.58
C LEU A 134 0.20 -8.66 -11.21
N ASP A 135 -0.11 -9.91 -10.86
CA ASP A 135 0.27 -10.50 -9.59
C ASP A 135 1.81 -10.70 -9.55
N PRO A 136 2.41 -10.98 -8.39
CA PRO A 136 3.87 -11.14 -8.28
C PRO A 136 4.48 -12.18 -9.23
N TYR A 137 3.69 -13.11 -9.76
CA TYR A 137 4.17 -14.14 -10.68
C TYR A 137 4.25 -13.65 -12.12
N ASP A 138 3.57 -12.56 -12.45
CA ASP A 138 3.72 -11.86 -13.74
C ASP A 138 5.07 -11.10 -13.82
N ASN A 139 5.73 -10.88 -12.67
CA ASN A 139 7.07 -10.31 -12.54
C ASN A 139 7.25 -8.97 -13.28
N VAL A 140 6.24 -8.10 -13.15
CA VAL A 140 6.28 -6.73 -13.69
C VAL A 140 6.84 -5.82 -12.60
N THR A 141 8.15 -5.62 -12.63
CA THR A 141 8.94 -4.97 -11.58
C THR A 141 9.62 -3.69 -12.09
N SER A 142 10.07 -2.82 -11.17
CA SER A 142 10.85 -1.64 -11.53
C SER A 142 12.15 -1.99 -12.27
N GLN A 143 12.37 -1.32 -13.41
CA GLN A 143 13.57 -1.48 -14.25
C GLN A 143 14.74 -0.59 -13.80
N TRP A 144 14.60 0.09 -12.65
CA TRP A 144 15.50 1.15 -12.19
C TRP A 144 16.16 0.84 -10.86
N LEU A 145 15.53 0.01 -10.02
CA LEU A 145 16.04 -0.30 -8.68
C LEU A 145 17.31 -1.16 -8.72
N GLU A 146 17.31 -2.25 -9.48
CA GLU A 146 18.49 -3.13 -9.60
C GLU A 146 19.73 -2.35 -10.09
N LYS A 147 19.55 -1.41 -11.03
CA LYS A 147 20.62 -0.56 -11.57
C LYS A 147 21.25 0.35 -10.51
N GLN A 148 20.53 0.59 -9.42
CA GLN A 148 20.97 1.40 -8.28
C GLN A 148 21.38 0.52 -7.09
N ASN A 149 21.51 -0.80 -7.29
CA ASN A 149 21.79 -1.80 -6.26
C ASN A 149 20.72 -1.83 -5.15
N ILE A 150 19.47 -1.61 -5.52
CA ILE A 150 18.31 -1.69 -4.62
C ILE A 150 17.51 -2.91 -5.00
N VAL A 151 17.20 -3.72 -3.99
CA VAL A 151 16.39 -4.93 -4.15
C VAL A 151 14.97 -4.58 -4.59
N ILE A 152 14.51 -5.24 -5.64
CA ILE A 152 13.14 -5.08 -6.16
C ILE A 152 12.10 -5.81 -5.31
N SER A 153 10.82 -5.52 -5.56
CA SER A 153 9.69 -6.37 -5.17
C SER A 153 8.95 -6.80 -6.43
N ALA A 154 8.44 -8.03 -6.42
CA ALA A 154 7.86 -8.72 -7.58
C ALA A 154 6.58 -8.04 -8.13
N ASP A 155 5.89 -7.24 -7.32
CA ASP A 155 4.71 -6.46 -7.74
C ASP A 155 4.94 -4.93 -7.74
N ASP A 156 6.21 -4.51 -7.57
CA ASP A 156 6.67 -3.13 -7.40
C ASP A 156 6.03 -2.35 -6.24
N GLY A 157 5.46 -3.05 -5.25
CA GLY A 157 4.78 -2.47 -4.10
C GLY A 157 3.36 -1.96 -4.41
N MET A 158 2.75 -2.45 -5.49
CA MET A 158 1.39 -2.07 -5.90
C MET A 158 0.52 -3.30 -6.17
N VAL A 159 -0.47 -3.52 -5.33
CA VAL A 159 -1.48 -4.57 -5.52
C VAL A 159 -2.68 -3.99 -6.25
N ILE A 160 -3.03 -4.58 -7.40
CA ILE A 160 -4.27 -4.25 -8.12
C ILE A 160 -5.19 -5.46 -8.05
N ALA A 161 -6.35 -5.32 -7.41
CA ALA A 161 -7.31 -6.41 -7.24
C ALA A 161 -8.68 -6.02 -7.80
N LYS A 162 -9.26 -6.91 -8.61
CA LYS A 162 -10.70 -6.88 -8.92
C LYS A 162 -11.46 -7.70 -7.90
N GLY A 163 -12.70 -7.34 -7.68
CA GLY A 163 -13.66 -8.15 -6.94
C GLY A 163 -15.01 -7.47 -6.87
N THR A 164 -15.78 -7.84 -5.86
CA THR A 164 -17.04 -7.18 -5.56
C THR A 164 -17.09 -6.70 -4.12
N ILE A 165 -17.87 -5.65 -3.86
CA ILE A 165 -18.28 -5.23 -2.52
C ILE A 165 -19.80 -5.11 -2.53
N GLN A 166 -20.48 -5.91 -1.70
CA GLN A 166 -21.95 -6.06 -1.75
C GLN A 166 -22.44 -6.40 -3.16
N GLY A 167 -21.71 -7.23 -3.90
CA GLY A 167 -22.02 -7.64 -5.27
C GLY A 167 -21.78 -6.58 -6.35
N LYS A 168 -21.32 -5.37 -6.02
CA LYS A 168 -20.96 -4.32 -6.99
C LYS A 168 -19.51 -4.45 -7.41
N ASN A 169 -19.19 -4.28 -8.70
CA ASN A 169 -17.81 -4.39 -9.17
C ASN A 169 -16.93 -3.30 -8.57
N VAL A 170 -15.78 -3.70 -8.03
CA VAL A 170 -14.78 -2.80 -7.48
C VAL A 170 -13.41 -3.19 -7.99
N VAL A 171 -12.59 -2.17 -8.24
CA VAL A 171 -11.14 -2.28 -8.39
C VAL A 171 -10.49 -1.65 -7.16
N ILE A 172 -9.63 -2.40 -6.48
CA ILE A 172 -8.80 -1.91 -5.38
C ILE A 172 -7.37 -1.75 -5.89
N ALA A 173 -6.80 -0.56 -5.73
CA ALA A 173 -5.36 -0.32 -5.86
C ALA A 173 -4.78 -0.07 -4.47
N ALA A 174 -3.90 -0.94 -4.01
CA ALA A 174 -3.37 -0.91 -2.66
C ALA A 174 -1.84 -0.78 -2.67
N VAL A 175 -1.34 0.27 -2.02
CA VAL A 175 0.09 0.54 -1.88
C VAL A 175 0.68 -0.26 -0.72
N GLU A 176 1.77 -0.95 -0.97
CA GLU A 176 2.53 -1.65 0.06
C GLU A 176 3.53 -0.70 0.75
N GLY A 177 3.13 -0.18 1.91
CA GLY A 177 3.90 0.81 2.67
C GLY A 177 5.25 0.29 3.19
N VAL A 178 5.43 -1.01 3.34
CA VAL A 178 6.71 -1.59 3.80
C VAL A 178 7.78 -1.49 2.69
N PHE A 179 7.39 -1.64 1.43
CA PHE A 179 8.32 -1.57 0.30
C PHE A 179 8.61 -0.12 -0.07
N GLN A 180 9.85 0.32 0.14
CA GLN A 180 10.30 1.70 -0.16
C GLN A 180 9.37 2.79 0.41
N GLY A 181 8.78 2.57 1.58
CA GLY A 181 7.83 3.50 2.20
C GLY A 181 6.53 3.70 1.40
N GLY A 182 6.16 2.73 0.54
CA GLY A 182 5.04 2.84 -0.40
C GLY A 182 5.25 3.94 -1.45
N SER A 183 6.49 4.28 -1.77
CA SER A 183 6.78 5.33 -2.74
C SER A 183 6.51 4.87 -4.18
N MET A 184 5.93 5.76 -4.99
CA MET A 184 5.50 5.50 -6.35
C MET A 184 6.69 5.60 -7.33
N GLY A 185 6.99 4.48 -8.00
CA GLY A 185 7.87 4.41 -9.17
C GLY A 185 7.08 4.41 -10.47
N GLU A 186 7.76 4.12 -11.58
CA GLU A 186 7.14 4.01 -12.91
C GLU A 186 6.07 2.91 -12.94
N VAL A 187 6.44 1.69 -12.54
CA VAL A 187 5.58 0.51 -12.66
C VAL A 187 4.41 0.57 -11.67
N SER A 188 4.69 0.81 -10.38
CA SER A 188 3.67 0.98 -9.35
C SER A 188 2.69 2.11 -9.68
N GLY A 189 3.20 3.27 -10.13
CA GLY A 189 2.36 4.38 -10.56
C GLY A 189 1.50 4.03 -11.78
N ALA A 190 2.08 3.42 -12.81
CA ALA A 190 1.36 2.99 -14.02
C ALA A 190 0.29 1.93 -13.72
N LYS A 191 0.55 0.99 -12.80
CA LYS A 191 -0.44 -0.01 -12.35
C LYS A 191 -1.68 0.67 -11.77
N MET A 192 -1.50 1.69 -10.92
CA MET A 192 -2.62 2.43 -10.33
C MET A 192 -3.34 3.30 -11.37
N ALA A 193 -2.60 4.05 -12.20
CA ALA A 193 -3.18 4.87 -13.26
C ALA A 193 -4.02 4.02 -14.22
N ALA A 194 -3.46 2.94 -14.75
CA ALA A 194 -4.16 2.03 -15.66
C ALA A 194 -5.40 1.39 -15.02
N ALA A 195 -5.34 1.05 -13.73
CA ALA A 195 -6.50 0.50 -13.01
C ALA A 195 -7.67 1.51 -12.94
N LEU A 196 -7.37 2.80 -12.70
CA LEU A 196 -8.35 3.89 -12.71
C LEU A 196 -8.90 4.14 -14.12
N GLU A 197 -8.03 4.20 -15.13
CA GLU A 197 -8.40 4.42 -16.53
C GLU A 197 -9.31 3.32 -17.08
N LEU A 198 -8.96 2.05 -16.81
CA LEU A 198 -9.76 0.89 -17.20
C LEU A 198 -11.08 0.83 -16.45
N ALA A 199 -11.14 1.26 -15.18
CA ALA A 199 -12.39 1.39 -14.46
C ALA A 199 -13.28 2.49 -15.08
N ALA A 200 -12.71 3.63 -15.48
CA ALA A 200 -13.44 4.68 -16.17
C ALA A 200 -13.95 4.20 -17.54
N GLU A 201 -13.16 3.40 -18.26
CA GLU A 201 -13.56 2.75 -19.50
C GLU A 201 -14.68 1.72 -19.30
N ASP A 202 -14.61 0.88 -18.26
CA ASP A 202 -15.69 -0.04 -17.89
C ASP A 202 -17.01 0.74 -17.73
N ASN A 203 -16.98 1.87 -17.02
CA ASN A 203 -18.16 2.70 -16.81
C ASN A 203 -18.70 3.32 -18.12
N ARG A 204 -17.82 3.84 -19.00
CA ARG A 204 -18.21 4.32 -20.34
C ARG A 204 -18.88 3.23 -21.16
N ASN A 205 -18.46 1.98 -20.98
CA ASN A 205 -18.98 0.80 -21.67
C ASN A 205 -20.21 0.17 -20.97
N GLY A 206 -20.83 0.87 -20.01
CA GLY A 206 -22.03 0.40 -19.32
C GLY A 206 -21.77 -0.72 -18.31
N LYS A 207 -20.53 -0.86 -17.82
CA LYS A 207 -20.15 -1.76 -16.72
C LYS A 207 -19.79 -0.91 -15.50
N PRO A 208 -20.74 -0.66 -14.57
CA PRO A 208 -20.46 0.13 -13.38
C PRO A 208 -19.36 -0.53 -12.56
N THR A 209 -18.28 0.21 -12.30
CA THR A 209 -17.11 -0.22 -11.53
C THR A 209 -16.67 0.95 -10.65
N SER A 210 -16.59 0.75 -9.33
CA SER A 210 -16.02 1.75 -8.41
C SER A 210 -14.55 1.49 -8.14
N VAL A 211 -13.82 2.50 -7.68
CA VAL A 211 -12.40 2.37 -7.35
C VAL A 211 -12.16 2.68 -5.89
N VAL A 212 -11.34 1.84 -5.24
CA VAL A 212 -10.85 2.04 -3.88
C VAL A 212 -9.33 2.14 -3.91
N LEU A 213 -8.78 3.20 -3.32
CA LEU A 213 -7.35 3.42 -3.21
C LEU A 213 -6.92 3.23 -1.76
N LEU A 214 -6.07 2.25 -1.47
CA LEU A 214 -5.46 2.08 -0.14
C LEU A 214 -4.10 2.78 -0.15
N LEU A 215 -4.03 3.91 0.52
CA LEU A 215 -2.97 4.91 0.40
C LEU A 215 -2.05 4.89 1.61
N GLU A 216 -1.07 3.99 1.60
CA GLU A 216 0.09 4.01 2.52
C GLU A 216 1.35 4.37 1.74
N THR A 217 1.66 5.65 1.63
CA THR A 217 2.68 6.14 0.72
C THR A 217 3.41 7.39 1.22
N GLY A 218 4.73 7.39 1.05
CA GLY A 218 5.58 8.57 1.22
C GLY A 218 5.56 9.54 0.02
N GLY A 219 4.86 9.21 -1.08
CA GLY A 219 4.82 10.01 -2.29
C GLY A 219 5.69 9.44 -3.41
N VAL A 220 6.49 10.28 -4.06
CA VAL A 220 7.35 9.88 -5.20
C VAL A 220 8.55 9.06 -4.72
N ARG A 221 8.88 7.97 -5.42
CA ARG A 221 10.11 7.21 -5.22
C ARG A 221 11.29 7.96 -5.81
N LEU A 222 12.18 8.49 -4.97
CA LEU A 222 13.29 9.34 -5.41
C LEU A 222 14.23 8.64 -6.41
N GLN A 223 14.37 7.32 -6.31
CA GLN A 223 15.16 6.47 -7.22
C GLN A 223 14.60 6.48 -8.65
N GLU A 224 13.34 6.86 -8.84
CA GLU A 224 12.62 6.91 -10.10
C GLU A 224 11.97 8.29 -10.34
N ALA A 225 12.39 9.30 -9.57
CA ALA A 225 11.75 10.60 -9.37
C ALA A 225 10.76 11.05 -10.47
N ASN A 226 11.27 11.47 -11.64
CA ASN A 226 10.43 12.05 -12.70
C ASN A 226 9.41 11.05 -13.28
N LEU A 227 9.76 9.76 -13.35
CA LEU A 227 8.83 8.73 -13.84
C LEU A 227 7.71 8.49 -12.83
N GLY A 228 8.06 8.40 -11.54
CA GLY A 228 7.07 8.32 -10.47
C GLY A 228 6.17 9.55 -10.41
N LEU A 229 6.73 10.75 -10.59
CA LEU A 229 5.98 12.00 -10.62
C LEU A 229 5.04 12.09 -11.84
N ALA A 230 5.50 11.68 -13.02
CA ALA A 230 4.67 11.61 -14.22
C ALA A 230 3.51 10.63 -14.01
N ALA A 231 3.78 9.43 -13.46
CA ALA A 231 2.74 8.46 -13.17
C ALA A 231 1.73 8.97 -12.11
N ILE A 232 2.16 9.75 -11.12
CA ILE A 232 1.24 10.43 -10.18
C ILE A 232 0.34 11.43 -10.91
N ALA A 233 0.86 12.17 -11.89
CA ALA A 233 0.03 13.07 -12.70
C ALA A 233 -1.03 12.29 -13.51
N ASP A 234 -0.67 11.13 -14.05
CA ASP A 234 -1.61 10.23 -14.72
C ASP A 234 -2.66 9.68 -13.74
N ILE A 235 -2.27 9.31 -12.51
CA ILE A 235 -3.20 8.95 -11.44
C ILE A 235 -4.17 10.10 -11.15
N HIS A 236 -3.70 11.34 -11.04
CA HIS A 236 -4.56 12.51 -10.80
C HIS A 236 -5.58 12.68 -11.92
N ALA A 237 -5.13 12.63 -13.17
CA ALA A 237 -6.00 12.74 -14.34
C ALA A 237 -7.04 11.62 -14.38
N ALA A 238 -6.61 10.38 -14.11
CA ALA A 238 -7.47 9.21 -14.09
C ALA A 238 -8.50 9.25 -12.96
N ILE A 239 -8.16 9.78 -11.78
CA ILE A 239 -9.13 10.02 -10.69
C ILE A 239 -10.20 11.01 -11.15
N VAL A 240 -9.81 12.12 -11.77
CA VAL A 240 -10.78 13.13 -12.26
C VAL A 240 -11.67 12.55 -13.36
N ASP A 241 -11.15 11.74 -14.28
CA ASP A 241 -11.97 11.05 -15.29
C ASP A 241 -12.94 10.06 -14.63
N MET A 242 -12.41 9.16 -13.81
CA MET A 242 -13.16 8.07 -13.17
C MET A 242 -14.33 8.60 -12.34
N LYS A 243 -14.11 9.70 -11.63
CA LYS A 243 -15.14 10.33 -10.82
C LYS A 243 -16.35 10.77 -11.63
N ARG A 244 -16.25 11.06 -12.94
CA ARG A 244 -17.42 11.39 -13.77
C ARG A 244 -18.50 10.30 -13.80
N TYR A 245 -18.16 9.06 -13.41
CA TYR A 245 -19.05 7.91 -13.52
C TYR A 245 -19.35 7.23 -12.18
N ALA A 246 -18.34 7.05 -11.33
CA ALA A 246 -18.50 6.36 -10.04
C ALA A 246 -17.55 6.93 -8.98
N PRO A 247 -17.83 6.73 -7.68
CA PRO A 247 -16.97 7.25 -6.63
C PRO A 247 -15.59 6.58 -6.65
N VAL A 248 -14.58 7.39 -6.34
CA VAL A 248 -13.23 6.94 -5.99
C VAL A 248 -13.07 7.15 -4.49
N ILE A 249 -12.90 6.07 -3.74
CA ILE A 249 -12.78 6.11 -2.28
C ILE A 249 -11.31 5.93 -1.89
N GLY A 250 -10.71 6.92 -1.25
CA GLY A 250 -9.38 6.79 -0.66
C GLY A 250 -9.46 6.32 0.79
N ILE A 251 -8.57 5.42 1.18
CA ILE A 251 -8.44 4.93 2.55
C ILE A 251 -6.98 5.06 2.97
N THR A 252 -6.71 5.76 4.07
CA THR A 252 -5.39 5.83 4.69
C THR A 252 -5.52 5.41 6.13
N THR A 253 -4.90 4.31 6.53
CA THR A 253 -5.12 3.70 7.85
C THR A 253 -3.86 3.64 8.69
N GLY A 254 -2.69 3.64 8.07
CA GLY A 254 -1.49 3.06 8.64
C GLY A 254 -0.45 4.05 9.13
N THR A 255 0.69 3.43 9.48
CA THR A 255 1.85 4.04 10.11
C THR A 255 2.61 4.97 9.17
N VAL A 256 2.60 4.71 7.87
CA VAL A 256 3.21 5.58 6.86
C VAL A 256 2.36 6.82 6.68
N GLY A 257 1.05 6.64 6.47
CA GLY A 257 0.14 7.70 6.07
C GLY A 257 0.18 7.96 4.57
N CYS A 258 -0.29 9.13 4.13
CA CYS A 258 -0.33 9.52 2.73
C CYS A 258 0.31 10.89 2.53
N PHE A 259 1.47 10.90 1.88
CA PHE A 259 2.28 12.09 1.64
C PHE A 259 2.58 12.34 0.16
N GLY A 260 3.14 13.52 -0.13
CA GLY A 260 3.60 13.93 -1.45
C GLY A 260 2.45 14.07 -2.46
N GLY A 261 2.74 13.78 -3.73
CA GLY A 261 1.74 13.86 -4.79
C GLY A 261 0.54 12.94 -4.59
N MET A 262 0.68 11.85 -3.84
CA MET A 262 -0.46 10.98 -3.52
C MET A 262 -1.40 11.58 -2.46
N SER A 263 -0.94 12.51 -1.62
CA SER A 263 -1.84 13.28 -0.74
C SER A 263 -2.77 14.20 -1.55
N ILE A 264 -2.31 14.67 -2.72
CA ILE A 264 -3.14 15.40 -3.68
C ILE A 264 -4.14 14.43 -4.32
N ALA A 265 -3.70 13.23 -4.70
CA ALA A 265 -4.61 12.17 -5.19
C ALA A 265 -5.70 11.82 -4.15
N ALA A 266 -5.33 11.76 -2.87
CA ALA A 266 -6.28 11.59 -1.78
C ALA A 266 -7.30 12.74 -1.74
N ALA A 267 -6.85 13.99 -1.80
CA ALA A 267 -7.74 15.14 -1.85
C ALA A 267 -8.66 15.15 -3.09
N LEU A 268 -8.21 14.56 -4.20
CA LEU A 268 -9.00 14.38 -5.42
C LEU A 268 -10.06 13.28 -5.30
N CYS A 269 -9.98 12.35 -4.34
CA CYS A 269 -10.97 11.29 -4.15
C CYS A 269 -12.36 11.85 -3.83
N THR A 270 -13.41 11.07 -4.12
CA THR A 270 -14.80 11.42 -3.77
C THR A 270 -14.99 11.45 -2.26
N SER A 271 -14.42 10.47 -1.56
CA SER A 271 -14.41 10.39 -0.11
C SER A 271 -13.07 9.87 0.37
N LEU A 272 -12.65 10.32 1.56
CA LEU A 272 -11.52 9.82 2.30
C LEU A 272 -11.96 9.20 3.63
N ILE A 273 -11.46 8.00 3.90
CA ILE A 273 -11.61 7.29 5.16
C ILE A 273 -10.25 7.23 5.81
N VAL A 274 -10.15 7.62 7.08
CA VAL A 274 -8.90 7.53 7.84
C VAL A 274 -9.10 6.87 9.19
N THR A 275 -8.02 6.28 9.72
CA THR A 275 -7.93 5.92 11.13
C THR A 275 -7.34 7.07 11.96
N LYS A 276 -7.25 6.89 13.27
CA LYS A 276 -6.60 7.88 14.17
C LYS A 276 -5.10 7.95 13.96
N GLU A 277 -4.49 6.82 13.62
CA GLU A 277 -3.05 6.62 13.43
C GLU A 277 -2.57 7.21 12.10
N ALA A 278 -3.46 7.29 11.11
CA ALA A 278 -3.18 7.84 9.80
C ALA A 278 -2.65 9.27 9.86
N ARG A 279 -1.82 9.61 8.89
CA ARG A 279 -1.40 11.00 8.60
C ARG A 279 -1.64 11.33 7.16
N LEU A 280 -2.01 12.57 6.89
CA LEU A 280 -2.21 13.10 5.55
C LEU A 280 -1.59 14.48 5.45
N GLY A 281 -0.70 14.70 4.47
CA GLY A 281 -0.07 16.01 4.26
C GLY A 281 0.79 16.02 3.00
N LEU A 282 1.07 17.21 2.45
CA LEU A 282 1.89 17.31 1.24
C LEU A 282 3.35 16.91 1.50
N ASN A 283 4.00 17.57 2.46
CA ASN A 283 5.39 17.31 2.79
C ASN A 283 5.48 16.46 4.07
N GLY A 284 6.41 15.51 4.09
CA GLY A 284 6.72 14.73 5.29
C GLY A 284 7.40 15.61 6.35
N PRO A 285 7.28 15.27 7.65
CA PRO A 285 7.87 16.04 8.75
C PRO A 285 9.36 16.37 8.57
N GLN A 286 10.16 15.40 8.14
CA GLN A 286 11.61 15.56 7.95
C GLN A 286 11.94 16.52 6.79
N VAL A 287 11.12 16.53 5.73
CA VAL A 287 11.31 17.44 4.59
C VAL A 287 11.01 18.87 5.02
N ILE A 288 9.94 19.08 5.81
CA ILE A 288 9.63 20.42 6.33
C ILE A 288 10.73 20.90 7.26
N GLU A 289 11.19 20.07 8.21
CA GLU A 289 12.29 20.42 9.12
C GLU A 289 13.57 20.77 8.36
N GLN A 290 13.92 20.02 7.31
CA GLN A 290 15.12 20.23 6.53
C GLN A 290 15.09 21.55 5.75
N GLU A 291 13.95 21.91 5.16
CA GLU A 291 13.83 23.07 4.29
C GLU A 291 13.48 24.36 5.05
N ALA A 292 12.64 24.26 6.09
CA ALA A 292 12.14 25.41 6.87
C ALA A 292 12.80 25.54 8.25
N GLY A 293 13.49 24.50 8.73
CA GLY A 293 14.17 24.48 10.01
C GLY A 293 13.33 23.89 11.16
N ILE A 294 14.05 23.41 12.18
CA ILE A 294 13.48 22.75 13.37
C ILE A 294 12.57 23.64 14.20
N GLU A 295 12.79 24.96 14.19
CA GLU A 295 11.94 25.92 14.92
C GLU A 295 10.55 26.04 14.29
N GLU A 296 10.43 25.81 12.98
CA GLU A 296 9.12 25.80 12.29
C GLU A 296 8.40 24.45 12.44
N TYR A 297 9.15 23.35 12.36
CA TYR A 297 8.56 22.01 12.39
C TYR A 297 9.55 20.96 12.91
N ASP A 298 9.37 20.48 14.14
CA ASP A 298 10.20 19.39 14.70
C ASP A 298 9.66 18.01 14.27
N SER A 299 10.40 17.34 13.39
CA SER A 299 10.06 16.02 12.83
C SER A 299 10.07 14.88 13.85
N ARG A 300 10.58 15.12 15.06
CA ARG A 300 10.62 14.15 16.17
C ARG A 300 9.45 14.38 17.14
N ASN A 301 8.80 15.54 17.09
CA ASN A 301 7.66 15.86 17.95
C ASN A 301 6.38 15.21 17.40
N ARG A 302 6.19 13.91 17.68
CA ARG A 302 5.03 13.14 17.19
C ARG A 302 3.67 13.75 17.58
N PRO A 303 3.42 14.17 18.84
CA PRO A 303 2.15 14.82 19.18
C PRO A 303 1.86 16.06 18.33
N PHE A 304 2.87 16.90 18.07
CA PHE A 304 2.75 18.07 17.20
C PHE A 304 2.47 17.67 15.74
N ILE A 305 3.14 16.65 15.22
CA ILE A 305 2.90 16.17 13.85
C ILE A 305 1.45 15.70 13.68
N TRP A 306 0.94 14.91 14.62
CA TRP A 306 -0.42 14.37 14.56
C TRP A 306 -1.48 15.45 14.81
N SER A 307 -1.18 16.49 15.59
CA SER A 307 -2.15 17.57 15.81
C SER A 307 -2.46 18.40 14.55
N PHE A 308 -1.56 18.40 13.55
CA PHE A 308 -1.81 19.02 12.25
C PHE A 308 -2.19 18.03 11.15
N THR A 309 -1.48 16.91 11.06
CA THR A 309 -1.57 15.98 9.92
C THR A 309 -2.29 14.68 10.24
N GLY A 310 -2.56 14.39 11.52
CA GLY A 310 -3.20 13.16 11.97
C GLY A 310 -4.65 13.04 11.52
N GLY A 311 -5.13 11.81 11.38
CA GLY A 311 -6.48 11.52 10.85
C GLY A 311 -7.59 12.24 11.61
N GLU A 312 -7.50 12.29 12.95
CA GLU A 312 -8.47 13.03 13.78
C GLU A 312 -8.45 14.54 13.51
N ALA A 313 -7.27 15.15 13.40
CA ALA A 313 -7.14 16.56 13.07
C ALA A 313 -7.70 16.86 11.67
N ARG A 314 -7.43 16.00 10.68
CA ARG A 314 -7.93 16.14 9.31
C ARG A 314 -9.43 15.99 9.22
N TYR A 315 -10.01 15.03 9.95
CA TYR A 315 -11.45 14.83 10.04
C TYR A 315 -12.13 16.03 10.69
N ARG A 316 -11.66 16.48 11.87
CA ARG A 316 -12.22 17.63 12.59
C ARG A 316 -12.24 18.92 11.76
N ASN A 317 -11.26 19.09 10.89
CA ASN A 317 -11.11 20.25 10.00
C ASN A 317 -11.79 20.06 8.62
N GLY A 318 -12.63 19.04 8.47
CA GLY A 318 -13.40 18.79 7.23
C GLY A 318 -12.58 18.43 6.00
N LEU A 319 -11.34 17.96 6.19
CA LEU A 319 -10.46 17.51 5.10
C LEU A 319 -10.62 16.02 4.81
N VAL A 320 -11.28 15.28 5.70
CA VAL A 320 -11.56 13.84 5.60
C VAL A 320 -13.03 13.58 5.93
N ASP A 321 -13.63 12.56 5.31
CA ASP A 321 -15.07 12.30 5.34
C ASP A 321 -15.50 11.27 6.38
N ALA A 322 -14.59 10.37 6.78
CA ALA A 322 -14.84 9.41 7.85
C ALA A 322 -13.57 9.15 8.67
N LEU A 323 -13.73 9.17 9.99
CA LEU A 323 -12.75 8.68 10.96
C LEU A 323 -13.26 7.37 11.55
N VAL A 324 -12.44 6.32 11.47
CA VAL A 324 -12.78 4.97 11.95
C VAL A 324 -11.74 4.46 12.94
N ASP A 325 -12.13 3.52 13.79
CA ASP A 325 -11.18 2.77 14.62
C ASP A 325 -10.46 1.70 13.78
N ASP A 326 -9.30 1.23 14.25
CA ASP A 326 -8.48 0.23 13.57
C ASP A 326 -9.07 -1.18 13.70
N SER A 327 -10.02 -1.50 12.83
CA SER A 327 -10.45 -2.88 12.60
C SER A 327 -10.95 -3.09 11.17
N ILE A 328 -10.85 -4.32 10.67
CA ILE A 328 -11.36 -4.70 9.34
C ILE A 328 -12.84 -4.31 9.21
N GLN A 329 -13.65 -4.58 10.24
CA GLN A 329 -15.07 -4.31 10.20
C GLN A 329 -15.39 -2.82 10.05
N GLN A 330 -14.77 -1.97 10.87
CA GLN A 330 -15.03 -0.52 10.85
C GLN A 330 -14.65 0.11 9.51
N VAL A 331 -13.51 -0.31 8.93
CA VAL A 331 -13.08 0.14 7.61
C VAL A 331 -14.05 -0.35 6.52
N ARG A 332 -14.48 -1.61 6.57
CA ARG A 332 -15.43 -2.18 5.59
C ARG A 332 -16.80 -1.50 5.65
N ASP A 333 -17.30 -1.21 6.85
CA ASP A 333 -18.57 -0.52 7.05
C ASP A 333 -18.53 0.92 6.53
N ALA A 334 -17.45 1.65 6.82
CA ALA A 334 -17.26 3.00 6.30
C ALA A 334 -17.13 2.99 4.76
N LEU A 335 -16.35 2.06 4.19
CA LEU A 335 -16.23 1.91 2.75
C LEU A 335 -17.58 1.64 2.10
N THR A 336 -18.34 0.69 2.64
CA THR A 336 -19.68 0.34 2.18
C THR A 336 -20.62 1.54 2.22
N LYS A 337 -20.59 2.30 3.31
CA LYS A 337 -21.38 3.53 3.46
C LYS A 337 -21.01 4.55 2.37
N GLN A 338 -19.73 4.77 2.11
CA GLN A 338 -19.27 5.75 1.11
C GLN A 338 -19.51 5.29 -0.34
N LEU A 339 -19.49 3.99 -0.62
CA LEU A 339 -19.89 3.46 -1.93
C LEU A 339 -21.41 3.62 -2.18
N ASN A 340 -22.22 3.63 -1.13
CA ASN A 340 -23.67 3.73 -1.20
C ASN A 340 -24.23 5.16 -1.07
N SER A 341 -23.45 6.12 -0.57
CA SER A 341 -23.86 7.52 -0.40
C SER A 341 -24.10 8.27 -1.72
N GLY A 342 -23.81 7.62 -2.85
CA GLY A 342 -23.98 8.19 -4.19
C GLY A 342 -22.79 9.03 -4.61
N HIS A 343 -22.74 9.35 -5.89
CA HIS A 343 -21.70 10.21 -6.44
C HIS A 343 -21.99 11.67 -6.07
N ASN A 344 -21.30 12.21 -5.06
CA ASN A 344 -21.43 13.61 -4.67
C ASN A 344 -20.07 14.32 -4.77
N ASP A 345 -19.64 14.60 -6.00
CA ASP A 345 -18.32 15.16 -6.30
C ASP A 345 -18.20 16.69 -6.06
N SER A 346 -18.81 17.19 -4.99
CA SER A 346 -19.05 18.63 -4.87
C SER A 346 -18.52 19.31 -3.61
N ALA A 347 -18.04 18.59 -2.59
CA ALA A 347 -17.71 19.27 -1.34
C ALA A 347 -16.37 20.05 -1.41
N ARG A 348 -15.22 19.39 -1.49
CA ARG A 348 -13.93 20.11 -1.25
C ARG A 348 -13.34 20.83 -2.47
N LEU A 349 -13.29 20.17 -3.62
CA LEU A 349 -12.53 20.68 -4.78
C LEU A 349 -13.17 21.91 -5.44
N GLN A 350 -14.48 22.09 -5.28
CA GLN A 350 -15.23 23.21 -5.87
C GLN A 350 -15.38 24.39 -4.91
N GLN A 351 -15.01 24.23 -3.64
CA GLN A 351 -15.12 25.24 -2.57
C GLN A 351 -13.99 26.27 -2.57
N ILE A 352 -13.52 26.70 -3.76
CA ILE A 352 -12.36 27.60 -3.89
C ILE A 352 -12.60 28.90 -3.11
N ASP A 353 -13.73 29.57 -3.32
CA ASP A 353 -14.05 30.83 -2.66
C ASP A 353 -14.20 30.66 -1.14
N TYR A 354 -14.75 29.54 -0.68
CA TYR A 354 -14.86 29.22 0.74
C TYR A 354 -13.48 29.14 1.39
N TYR A 355 -12.56 28.35 0.82
CA TYR A 355 -11.21 28.22 1.35
C TYR A 355 -10.42 29.52 1.25
N LEU A 356 -10.51 30.26 0.13
CA LEU A 356 -9.84 31.55 -0.03
C LEU A 356 -10.32 32.58 1.01
N ASN A 357 -11.63 32.69 1.23
CA ASN A 357 -12.19 33.61 2.22
C ASN A 357 -11.72 33.27 3.65
N LYS A 358 -11.75 32.00 4.02
CA LYS A 358 -11.27 31.53 5.33
C LYS A 358 -9.76 31.78 5.50
N LEU A 359 -8.95 31.49 4.48
CA LEU A 359 -7.50 31.73 4.50
C LEU A 359 -7.15 33.22 4.61
N ASN A 360 -7.84 34.09 3.88
CA ASN A 360 -7.63 35.54 3.92
C ASN A 360 -7.97 36.15 5.30
N ALA A 361 -8.76 35.45 6.12
CA ALA A 361 -9.08 35.88 7.48
C ALA A 361 -8.04 35.46 8.53
N VAL A 362 -7.05 34.63 8.16
CA VAL A 362 -6.00 34.17 9.08
C VAL A 362 -4.87 35.19 9.17
N ASP A 363 -4.49 35.55 10.39
CA ASP A 363 -3.27 36.34 10.66
C ASP A 363 -2.02 35.47 10.42
N THR A 364 -1.43 35.58 9.23
CA THR A 364 -0.24 34.81 8.83
C THR A 364 1.06 35.37 9.38
N THR A 365 1.05 36.43 10.21
CA THR A 365 2.25 36.93 10.89
C THR A 365 2.63 36.12 12.12
N LYS A 366 1.76 35.18 12.52
CA LYS A 366 1.95 34.26 13.64
C LYS A 366 1.74 32.82 13.19
N GLN A 367 2.47 31.91 13.81
CA GLN A 367 2.26 30.48 13.58
C GLN A 367 0.88 30.07 14.06
N ILE A 368 0.09 29.47 13.19
CA ILE A 368 -1.24 28.98 13.54
C ILE A 368 -1.10 27.74 14.44
N THR A 369 -1.97 27.62 15.46
CA THR A 369 -2.04 26.41 16.31
C THR A 369 -3.07 25.41 15.76
N PRO A 370 -3.05 24.13 16.18
CA PRO A 370 -4.09 23.16 15.80
C PRO A 370 -5.52 23.62 16.13
N GLU A 371 -5.70 24.30 17.26
CA GLU A 371 -6.97 24.89 17.67
C GLU A 371 -7.35 26.06 16.75
N GLY A 372 -6.38 26.88 16.35
CA GLY A 372 -6.58 27.95 15.36
C GLY A 372 -7.04 27.41 14.01
N VAL A 373 -6.45 26.32 13.51
CA VAL A 373 -6.91 25.65 12.28
C VAL A 373 -8.37 25.18 12.44
N THR A 374 -8.69 24.60 13.60
CA THR A 374 -10.04 24.12 13.90
C THR A 374 -11.05 25.26 14.00
N ALA A 375 -10.68 26.40 14.57
CA ALA A 375 -11.54 27.58 14.63
C ALA A 375 -11.85 28.16 13.24
N VAL A 376 -10.95 27.98 12.27
CA VAL A 376 -11.13 28.46 10.90
C VAL A 376 -11.92 27.47 10.04
N PHE A 377 -11.60 26.18 10.11
CA PHE A 377 -12.08 25.14 9.19
C PHE A 377 -12.93 24.04 9.81
N GLY A 378 -13.21 24.11 11.12
CA GLY A 378 -13.94 23.09 11.85
C GLY A 378 -15.29 22.74 11.24
N LEU A 379 -15.69 21.48 11.36
CA LEU A 379 -16.93 20.96 10.79
C LEU A 379 -18.22 21.64 11.31
N GLU A 380 -18.17 22.35 12.45
CA GLU A 380 -19.33 23.06 13.00
C GLU A 380 -19.85 24.20 12.09
N ASP A 381 -19.04 24.63 11.11
CA ASP A 381 -19.36 25.70 10.15
C ASP A 381 -19.88 25.20 8.77
N ARG A 382 -20.10 23.89 8.57
CA ARG A 382 -20.42 23.29 7.25
C ARG A 382 -21.85 22.81 7.06
#